data_AF-A0AAJ7RKP2-F1
#
_entry.id   AF-A0AAJ7RKP2-F1
#
_cell.length_a   1.000
_cell.length_b   1.000
_cell.length_c   1.000
_cell.angle_alpha   90.00
_cell.angle_beta   90.00
_cell.angle_gamma   90.00
#
_symmetry.space_group_name_H-M   'P 1'
#
loop_
_entity.id
_entity.type
_entity.pdbx_description
1 polymer ?
#
loop_
_entity_poly.entity_id
_entity_poly.type
_entity_poly.pdbx_seq_one_letter_code
_entity_poly.pdbx_strand_id
1 'polypeptide(L)'
;MNPEESEVTNAAKRKLEETSCDNNAKNNRKKKRFMWNNKCVTEAVYNLRLKQQQNFRIRKKSTSEDLPPESKAASKKQKMVFGRRIIDVDLWAQNDRCKKCGQILSLANIIEENRHGLASLLIIHCQECLLENSITTDKTFTAPDGKTMYDVNARIALGLIDAGMDWRHLNKLLGVLDMPPFNNHLL
;
A
#
# COMPACT_ATOMS: atom_id res chain seq x y z
N MET A 1 38.98 -13.39 -60.63
CA MET A 1 38.70 -14.59 -59.80
C MET A 1 38.31 -14.08 -58.42
N ASN A 2 37.27 -14.67 -57.83
CA ASN A 2 36.84 -14.51 -56.42
C ASN A 2 37.08 -15.89 -55.72
N PRO A 3 36.78 -16.11 -54.42
CA PRO A 3 36.51 -15.21 -53.26
C PRO A 3 37.81 -15.06 -52.40
N GLU A 4 37.97 -15.04 -51.06
CA GLU A 4 37.17 -15.19 -49.81
C GLU A 4 37.78 -14.29 -48.68
N GLU A 5 37.15 -13.80 -47.60
CA GLU A 5 35.79 -13.92 -47.00
C GLU A 5 35.60 -14.85 -45.76
N SER A 6 36.33 -14.60 -44.64
CA SER A 6 35.96 -14.99 -43.26
C SER A 6 36.55 -13.99 -42.24
N GLU A 7 35.81 -13.22 -41.43
CA GLU A 7 34.83 -13.55 -40.37
C GLU A 7 35.40 -14.39 -39.20
N VAL A 8 35.29 -13.87 -37.96
CA VAL A 8 34.69 -14.55 -36.79
C VAL A 8 34.55 -13.59 -35.58
N THR A 9 33.29 -13.33 -35.24
CA THR A 9 32.68 -12.90 -33.94
C THR A 9 33.35 -11.88 -32.99
N ASN A 10 32.72 -10.70 -32.91
CA ASN A 10 32.69 -9.90 -31.68
C ASN A 10 31.77 -10.55 -30.63
N ALA A 11 32.30 -11.39 -29.73
CA ALA A 11 31.53 -11.89 -28.58
C ALA A 11 32.39 -12.22 -27.34
N ALA A 12 31.83 -11.90 -26.16
CA ALA A 12 32.14 -12.50 -24.85
C ALA A 12 33.62 -12.54 -24.38
N LYS A 13 34.11 -11.42 -23.81
CA LYS A 13 34.95 -11.48 -22.60
C LYS A 13 34.64 -10.35 -21.60
N ARG A 14 33.39 -10.33 -21.12
CA ARG A 14 33.05 -9.62 -19.88
C ARG A 14 33.61 -10.39 -18.68
N LYS A 15 34.63 -9.85 -18.01
CA LYS A 15 34.75 -9.88 -16.53
C LYS A 15 35.88 -8.96 -16.06
N LEU A 16 35.55 -8.14 -15.07
CA LEU A 16 36.40 -7.66 -13.97
C LEU A 16 37.91 -7.64 -14.23
N GLU A 17 38.43 -6.44 -14.50
CA GLU A 17 39.61 -6.00 -13.76
C GLU A 17 39.38 -4.56 -13.31
N GLU A 18 39.34 -4.37 -11.99
CA GLU A 18 39.25 -3.05 -11.37
C GLU A 18 40.65 -2.47 -11.19
N THR A 19 40.72 -1.15 -11.13
CA THR A 19 41.67 -0.28 -10.38
C THR A 19 42.39 0.78 -11.21
N SER A 20 42.95 1.76 -10.49
CA SER A 20 43.68 2.93 -10.96
C SER A 20 42.93 3.88 -11.90
N CYS A 21 42.38 4.94 -11.29
CA CYS A 21 42.11 6.22 -11.95
C CYS A 21 42.80 7.35 -11.16
N ASP A 22 44.06 7.16 -10.81
CA ASP A 22 44.97 8.21 -10.33
C ASP A 22 46.11 8.34 -11.34
N ASN A 23 46.04 9.37 -12.20
CA ASN A 23 47.17 9.91 -12.97
C ASN A 23 46.80 11.22 -13.67
N ASN A 24 46.93 12.36 -12.98
CA ASN A 24 48.12 13.21 -13.09
C ASN A 24 47.97 14.45 -12.16
N ALA A 25 49.07 14.98 -11.64
CA ALA A 25 49.06 16.01 -10.61
C ALA A 25 49.28 17.43 -11.16
N LYS A 26 48.60 18.43 -10.56
CA LYS A 26 49.07 19.82 -10.29
C LYS A 26 47.93 20.77 -9.86
N ASN A 27 47.39 20.60 -8.65
CA ASN A 27 47.04 21.75 -7.78
C ASN A 27 46.68 21.31 -6.36
N ASN A 28 47.24 21.96 -5.35
CA ASN A 28 47.29 21.44 -3.99
C ASN A 28 46.08 21.86 -3.12
N ARG A 29 44.89 21.33 -3.45
CA ARG A 29 43.71 21.34 -2.57
C ARG A 29 43.07 19.96 -2.54
N LYS A 30 43.13 19.28 -1.39
CA LYS A 30 42.45 17.99 -1.16
C LYS A 30 40.92 18.16 -1.30
N LYS A 31 40.39 17.94 -2.51
CA LYS A 31 38.94 17.96 -2.76
C LYS A 31 38.28 16.89 -1.88
N LYS A 32 37.30 17.29 -1.05
CA LYS A 32 36.54 16.35 -0.22
C LYS A 32 35.82 15.35 -1.14
N ARG A 33 36.13 14.06 -1.00
CA ARG A 33 35.44 12.98 -1.74
C ARG A 33 34.14 12.68 -0.99
N PHE A 34 33.02 13.12 -1.53
CA PHE A 34 31.70 12.81 -0.96
C PHE A 34 31.31 11.39 -1.37
N MET A 35 30.87 10.59 -0.41
CA MET A 35 30.59 9.16 -0.58
C MET A 35 29.16 8.84 -0.14
N TRP A 36 28.45 8.00 -0.89
CA TRP A 36 27.14 7.49 -0.50
C TRP A 36 26.96 6.06 -1.00
N ASN A 37 26.59 5.14 -0.10
CA ASN A 37 26.52 3.69 -0.36
C ASN A 37 27.76 3.17 -1.13
N ASN A 38 28.94 3.49 -0.60
CA ASN A 38 30.27 3.15 -1.14
C ASN A 38 30.58 3.67 -2.56
N LYS A 39 29.79 4.60 -3.11
CA LYS A 39 30.04 5.25 -4.41
C LYS A 39 30.42 6.72 -4.22
N CYS A 40 31.41 7.19 -5.00
CA CYS A 40 31.73 8.61 -5.11
C CYS A 40 30.52 9.37 -5.69
N VAL A 41 30.19 10.50 -5.09
CA VAL A 41 29.11 11.41 -5.51
C VAL A 41 29.59 12.87 -5.46
N THR A 42 28.85 13.78 -6.09
CA THR A 42 29.10 15.21 -5.95
C THR A 42 28.58 15.74 -4.60
N GLU A 43 29.17 16.85 -4.14
CA GLU A 43 28.78 17.53 -2.91
C GLU A 43 27.28 17.87 -2.87
N ALA A 44 26.73 18.35 -3.99
CA ALA A 44 25.30 18.65 -4.12
C ALA A 44 24.41 17.40 -3.91
N VAL A 45 24.79 16.25 -4.49
CA VAL A 45 24.05 14.98 -4.33
C VAL A 45 24.13 14.45 -2.90
N TYR A 46 25.28 14.60 -2.24
CA TYR A 46 25.46 14.22 -0.83
C TYR A 46 24.61 15.09 0.10
N ASN A 47 24.72 16.42 -0.03
CA ASN A 47 23.98 17.38 0.80
C ASN A 47 22.46 17.29 0.59
N LEU A 48 22.00 17.02 -0.64
CA LEU A 48 20.58 16.75 -0.94
C LEU A 48 20.06 15.51 -0.19
N ARG A 49 20.84 14.42 -0.16
CA ARG A 49 20.46 13.17 0.54
C ARG A 49 20.47 13.32 2.06
N LEU A 50 21.39 14.10 2.63
CA LEU A 50 21.35 14.46 4.05
C LEU A 50 20.07 15.26 4.38
N LYS A 51 19.72 16.27 3.57
CA LYS A 51 18.49 17.06 3.75
C LYS A 51 17.22 16.20 3.64
N GLN A 52 17.21 15.22 2.73
CA GLN A 52 16.13 14.23 2.65
C GLN A 52 16.02 13.38 3.93
N GLN A 53 17.13 12.84 4.44
CA GLN A 53 17.12 12.07 5.70
C GLN A 53 16.65 12.90 6.90
N GLN A 54 17.08 14.16 7.00
CA GLN A 54 16.60 15.09 8.04
C GLN A 54 15.08 15.30 7.93
N ASN A 55 14.55 15.58 6.73
CA ASN A 55 13.11 15.75 6.50
C ASN A 55 12.30 14.50 6.87
N PHE A 56 12.80 13.29 6.60
CA PHE A 56 12.14 12.05 7.05
C PHE A 56 12.15 11.87 8.57
N ARG A 57 13.24 12.25 9.25
CA ARG A 57 13.33 12.22 10.73
C ARG A 57 12.42 13.25 11.38
N ILE A 58 12.39 14.47 10.86
CA ILE A 58 11.50 15.55 11.32
C ILE A 58 10.04 15.11 11.20
N ARG A 59 9.62 14.58 10.04
CA ARG A 59 8.26 14.05 9.84
C ARG A 59 7.89 12.96 10.84
N LYS A 60 8.80 12.04 11.17
CA LYS A 60 8.55 11.04 12.23
C LYS A 60 8.42 11.66 13.62
N LYS A 61 9.18 12.71 13.94
CA LYS A 61 9.17 13.37 15.26
C LYS A 61 7.91 14.23 15.48
N SER A 62 7.44 14.94 14.46
CA SER A 62 6.16 15.67 14.51
C SER A 62 4.94 14.75 14.70
N THR A 63 5.03 13.46 14.34
CA THR A 63 3.97 12.48 14.61
C THR A 63 3.97 11.96 16.06
N SER A 64 4.98 12.32 16.88
CA SER A 64 5.16 11.81 18.24
C SER A 64 5.12 12.85 19.37
N GLU A 65 5.10 14.15 19.07
CA GLU A 65 5.23 15.21 20.09
C GLU A 65 4.02 16.16 20.21
N ASP A 66 3.09 16.16 19.25
CA ASP A 66 1.90 17.03 19.24
C ASP A 66 0.68 16.39 19.95
N LEU A 67 0.81 16.07 21.25
CA LEU A 67 -0.31 15.70 22.13
C LEU A 67 -0.34 16.59 23.39
N PRO A 68 -1.34 17.49 23.53
CA PRO A 68 -1.47 18.34 24.71
C PRO A 68 -1.86 17.55 25.99
N PRO A 69 -1.40 17.97 27.18
CA PRO A 69 -1.77 17.34 28.44
C PRO A 69 -3.21 17.69 28.89
N GLU A 70 -3.94 16.62 29.24
CA GLU A 70 -5.13 16.56 30.13
C GLU A 70 -6.28 17.57 30.01
N SER A 71 -7.48 17.03 29.77
CA SER A 71 -8.66 17.44 30.56
C SER A 71 -9.67 16.28 30.67
N LYS A 72 -10.33 16.15 31.83
CA LYS A 72 -11.35 15.12 32.08
C LYS A 72 -12.70 15.55 31.50
N ALA A 73 -12.90 15.31 30.21
CA ALA A 73 -14.17 15.50 29.51
C ALA A 73 -14.68 14.18 28.92
N ALA A 74 -16.01 14.01 28.84
CA ALA A 74 -16.67 12.75 28.53
C ALA A 74 -16.10 12.02 27.29
N SER A 75 -15.80 10.73 27.46
CA SER A 75 -15.27 9.86 26.41
C SER A 75 -16.31 9.57 25.32
N LYS A 76 -16.45 10.51 24.39
CA LYS A 76 -17.05 10.25 23.08
C LYS A 76 -16.27 9.11 22.43
N LYS A 77 -16.84 7.90 22.46
CA LYS A 77 -16.33 6.75 21.69
C LYS A 77 -16.13 7.24 20.25
N GLN A 78 -14.89 7.21 19.77
CA GLN A 78 -14.63 7.46 18.36
C GLN A 78 -15.41 6.41 17.55
N LYS A 79 -16.08 6.82 16.47
CA LYS A 79 -16.64 5.85 15.52
C LYS A 79 -15.46 5.00 15.02
N MET A 80 -15.53 3.68 15.13
CA MET A 80 -14.40 2.83 14.75
C MET A 80 -14.25 2.68 13.23
N VAL A 81 -15.26 3.11 12.47
CA VAL A 81 -15.35 2.97 11.01
C VAL A 81 -15.55 4.33 10.34
N PHE A 82 -14.65 4.66 9.43
CA PHE A 82 -14.63 5.90 8.63
C PHE A 82 -14.24 5.62 7.16
N GLY A 83 -14.45 6.61 6.29
CA GLY A 83 -14.17 6.56 4.86
C GLY A 83 -15.24 5.82 4.05
N ARG A 84 -14.94 5.55 2.78
CA ARG A 84 -15.84 4.91 1.81
C ARG A 84 -15.53 3.42 1.66
N ARG A 85 -16.53 2.62 1.28
CA ARG A 85 -16.40 1.17 1.01
C ARG A 85 -17.13 0.82 -0.29
N ILE A 86 -16.76 -0.31 -0.88
CA ILE A 86 -17.50 -0.92 -1.98
C ILE A 86 -18.49 -1.91 -1.37
N ILE A 87 -19.75 -1.86 -1.82
CA ILE A 87 -20.84 -2.68 -1.30
C ILE A 87 -21.64 -3.24 -2.48
N ASP A 88 -21.87 -4.55 -2.49
CA ASP A 88 -22.86 -5.21 -3.30
C ASP A 88 -24.26 -4.87 -2.75
N VAL A 89 -24.99 -4.04 -3.48
CA VAL A 89 -26.26 -3.46 -3.01
C VAL A 89 -27.35 -4.55 -2.85
N ASP A 90 -27.36 -5.56 -3.72
CA ASP A 90 -28.32 -6.66 -3.67
C ASP A 90 -28.05 -7.55 -2.45
N LEU A 91 -26.77 -7.87 -2.19
CA LEU A 91 -26.36 -8.62 -1.00
C LEU A 91 -26.65 -7.83 0.27
N TRP A 92 -26.43 -6.51 0.26
CA TRP A 92 -26.73 -5.66 1.40
C TRP A 92 -28.22 -5.65 1.72
N ALA A 93 -29.08 -5.42 0.72
CA ALA A 93 -30.55 -5.41 0.89
C ALA A 93 -31.15 -6.78 1.31
N GLN A 94 -30.40 -7.87 1.16
CA GLN A 94 -30.77 -9.19 1.68
C GLN A 94 -30.32 -9.41 3.13
N ASN A 95 -29.29 -8.69 3.60
CA ASN A 95 -28.65 -8.89 4.91
C ASN A 95 -28.83 -7.71 5.87
N ASP A 96 -29.53 -6.64 5.48
CA ASP A 96 -29.76 -5.44 6.30
C ASP A 96 -30.75 -5.64 7.47
N ARG A 97 -31.18 -6.88 7.75
CA ARG A 97 -32.12 -7.22 8.81
C ARG A 97 -31.51 -8.05 9.91
N CYS A 98 -31.92 -7.77 11.15
CA CYS A 98 -31.45 -8.50 12.31
C CYS A 98 -31.94 -9.96 12.29
N LYS A 99 -31.00 -10.90 12.45
CA LYS A 99 -31.22 -12.36 12.38
C LYS A 99 -32.13 -12.91 13.51
N LYS A 100 -32.46 -12.09 14.52
CA LYS A 100 -33.33 -12.44 15.67
C LYS A 100 -34.69 -11.73 15.69
N CYS A 101 -34.80 -10.52 15.15
CA CYS A 101 -36.04 -9.73 15.23
C CYS A 101 -36.52 -9.11 13.90
N GLY A 102 -35.81 -9.34 12.78
CA GLY A 102 -36.20 -8.85 11.45
C GLY A 102 -36.09 -7.33 11.23
N GLN A 103 -35.78 -6.55 12.28
CA GLN A 103 -35.64 -5.10 12.23
C GLN A 103 -34.40 -4.68 11.42
N ILE A 104 -34.52 -3.55 10.71
CA ILE A 104 -33.47 -3.00 9.84
C ILE A 104 -32.25 -2.55 10.68
N LEU A 105 -31.06 -2.87 10.19
CA LEU A 105 -29.77 -2.63 10.81
C LEU A 105 -29.13 -1.36 10.25
N SER A 106 -29.13 -0.28 11.03
CA SER A 106 -28.53 0.98 10.60
C SER A 106 -27.00 0.93 10.59
N LEU A 107 -26.39 1.41 9.51
CA LEU A 107 -24.96 1.70 9.37
C LEU A 107 -24.42 2.66 10.47
N ALA A 108 -25.30 3.37 11.19
CA ALA A 108 -24.90 4.15 12.36
C ALA A 108 -24.40 3.29 13.54
N ASN A 109 -24.84 2.04 13.63
CA ASN A 109 -24.60 1.11 14.75
C ASN A 109 -23.51 0.06 14.47
N ILE A 110 -22.63 0.30 13.48
CA ILE A 110 -21.46 -0.56 13.28
C ILE A 110 -20.55 -0.42 14.51
N ILE A 111 -20.31 -1.53 15.20
CA ILE A 111 -19.32 -1.63 16.28
C ILE A 111 -17.93 -1.79 15.66
N GLU A 112 -17.79 -2.76 14.77
CA GLU A 112 -16.49 -3.24 14.27
C GLU A 112 -16.52 -3.52 12.76
N GLU A 113 -15.35 -3.41 12.14
CA GLU A 113 -15.09 -3.68 10.73
C GLU A 113 -13.82 -4.52 10.58
N ASN A 114 -13.95 -5.74 10.08
CA ASN A 114 -12.82 -6.57 9.67
C ASN A 114 -12.63 -6.46 8.15
N ARG A 115 -11.51 -5.89 7.71
CA ARG A 115 -11.25 -5.56 6.29
C ARG A 115 -10.57 -6.72 5.58
N HIS A 116 -11.13 -7.12 4.46
CA HIS A 116 -10.59 -8.15 3.57
C HIS A 116 -10.36 -7.53 2.19
N GLY A 117 -9.36 -6.66 2.08
CA GLY A 117 -9.04 -5.95 0.85
C GLY A 117 -10.02 -4.81 0.62
N LEU A 118 -10.83 -4.91 -0.44
CA LEU A 118 -11.90 -3.96 -0.73
C LEU A 118 -13.27 -4.40 -0.19
N ALA A 119 -13.42 -5.69 0.14
CA ALA A 119 -14.52 -6.20 0.94
C ALA A 119 -14.32 -5.92 2.44
N SER A 120 -15.40 -5.92 3.20
CA SER A 120 -15.36 -5.80 4.67
C SER A 120 -16.47 -6.63 5.31
N LEU A 121 -16.18 -7.15 6.50
CA LEU A 121 -17.12 -7.81 7.39
C LEU A 121 -17.49 -6.81 8.50
N LEU A 122 -18.74 -6.34 8.49
CA LEU A 122 -19.24 -5.33 9.40
C LEU A 122 -20.08 -5.99 10.50
N ILE A 123 -19.77 -5.67 11.76
CA ILE A 123 -20.51 -6.15 12.93
C ILE A 123 -21.43 -5.02 13.39
N ILE A 124 -22.73 -5.18 13.16
CA ILE A 124 -23.75 -4.15 13.44
C ILE A 124 -24.61 -4.55 14.63
N HIS A 125 -24.73 -3.65 15.60
CA HIS A 125 -25.60 -3.83 16.75
C HIS A 125 -27.06 -3.55 16.39
N CYS A 126 -27.96 -4.48 16.69
CA CYS A 126 -29.40 -4.23 16.61
C CYS A 126 -29.85 -3.39 17.81
N GLN A 127 -30.53 -2.26 17.57
CA GLN A 127 -31.01 -1.37 18.64
C GLN A 127 -32.10 -2.02 19.50
N GLU A 128 -32.96 -2.87 18.93
CA GLU A 128 -34.10 -3.47 19.64
C GLU A 128 -33.71 -4.67 20.51
N CYS A 129 -32.98 -5.63 19.94
CA CYS A 129 -32.74 -6.93 20.57
C CYS A 129 -31.29 -7.15 21.03
N LEU A 130 -30.44 -6.11 20.88
CA LEU A 130 -29.02 -6.05 21.25
C LEU A 130 -28.13 -7.17 20.65
N LEU A 131 -28.63 -7.88 19.63
CA LEU A 131 -27.83 -8.87 18.90
C LEU A 131 -26.83 -8.17 17.99
N GLU A 132 -25.61 -8.69 17.96
CA GLU A 132 -24.59 -8.34 16.98
C GLU A 132 -24.79 -9.15 15.70
N ASN A 133 -24.90 -8.45 14.58
CA ASN A 133 -25.20 -9.04 13.28
C ASN A 133 -23.99 -8.81 12.37
N SER A 134 -23.33 -9.91 11.99
CA SER A 134 -22.23 -9.90 11.03
C SER A 134 -22.78 -9.93 9.60
N ILE A 135 -22.37 -8.95 8.79
CA ILE A 135 -22.77 -8.69 7.39
C ILE A 135 -21.49 -8.50 6.56
N THR A 136 -21.37 -9.19 5.42
CA THR A 136 -20.33 -8.88 4.43
C THR A 136 -20.78 -7.78 3.48
N THR A 137 -19.86 -6.90 3.07
CA THR A 137 -20.15 -5.90 2.03
C THR A 137 -20.18 -6.50 0.62
N ASP A 138 -19.71 -7.73 0.43
CA ASP A 138 -19.56 -8.38 -0.87
C ASP A 138 -19.69 -9.91 -0.76
N LYS A 139 -19.92 -10.57 -1.90
CA LYS A 139 -20.11 -12.02 -2.04
C LYS A 139 -18.77 -12.75 -1.89
N THR A 140 -18.82 -13.92 -1.26
CA THR A 140 -17.65 -14.82 -1.10
C THR A 140 -17.77 -16.06 -1.98
N PHE A 141 -16.66 -16.50 -2.56
CA PHE A 141 -16.54 -17.75 -3.30
C PHE A 141 -15.33 -18.56 -2.81
N THR A 142 -15.32 -19.88 -3.07
CA THR A 142 -14.18 -20.74 -2.79
C THR A 142 -13.30 -20.86 -4.03
N ALA A 143 -12.04 -20.45 -3.93
CA ALA A 143 -11.05 -20.60 -4.99
C ALA A 143 -10.63 -22.08 -5.18
N PRO A 144 -10.01 -22.46 -6.31
CA PRO A 144 -9.48 -23.81 -6.52
C PRO A 144 -8.52 -24.30 -5.42
N ASP A 145 -7.77 -23.38 -4.80
CA ASP A 145 -6.90 -23.60 -3.64
C ASP A 145 -7.65 -23.95 -2.33
N GLY A 146 -8.99 -24.02 -2.34
CA GLY A 146 -9.83 -24.21 -1.15
C GLY A 146 -9.97 -22.98 -0.25
N LYS A 147 -9.31 -21.86 -0.59
CA LYS A 147 -9.41 -20.58 0.14
C LYS A 147 -10.73 -19.87 -0.17
N THR A 148 -11.37 -19.30 0.84
CA THR A 148 -12.50 -18.36 0.64
C THR A 148 -11.96 -16.98 0.24
N MET A 149 -12.48 -16.43 -0.85
CA MET A 149 -12.15 -15.11 -1.39
C MET A 149 -13.41 -14.27 -1.55
N TYR A 150 -13.25 -12.94 -1.62
CA TYR A 150 -14.32 -12.01 -1.98
C TYR A 150 -14.27 -11.67 -3.47
N ASP A 151 -15.44 -11.61 -4.11
CA ASP A 151 -15.61 -11.42 -5.55
C ASP A 151 -14.99 -10.10 -6.03
N VAL A 152 -15.21 -9.01 -5.30
CA VAL A 152 -14.63 -7.67 -5.56
C VAL A 152 -13.10 -7.67 -5.61
N ASN A 153 -12.44 -8.48 -4.77
CA ASN A 153 -10.98 -8.57 -4.75
C ASN A 153 -10.47 -9.30 -6.00
N ALA A 154 -11.12 -10.41 -6.36
CA ALA A 154 -10.75 -11.21 -7.54
C ALA A 154 -11.00 -10.44 -8.85
N ARG A 155 -12.18 -9.81 -8.99
CA ARG A 155 -12.51 -8.98 -10.16
C ARG A 155 -11.56 -7.80 -10.33
N ILE A 156 -11.20 -7.13 -9.24
CA ILE A 156 -10.28 -5.98 -9.31
C ILE A 156 -8.84 -6.43 -9.59
N ALA A 157 -8.40 -7.57 -9.07
CA ALA A 157 -7.09 -8.13 -9.45
C ALA A 157 -7.02 -8.54 -10.93
N LEU A 158 -8.08 -9.15 -11.47
CA LEU A 158 -8.18 -9.46 -12.90
C LEU A 158 -8.18 -8.19 -13.75
N GLY A 159 -9.05 -7.22 -13.42
CA GLY A 159 -9.11 -5.93 -14.13
C GLY A 159 -7.81 -5.11 -14.03
N LEU A 160 -7.02 -5.28 -12.97
CA LEU A 160 -5.68 -4.71 -12.85
C LEU A 160 -4.68 -5.37 -13.81
N ILE A 161 -4.72 -6.71 -13.93
CA ILE A 161 -3.90 -7.46 -14.90
C ILE A 161 -4.26 -7.02 -16.34
N ASP A 162 -5.55 -7.02 -16.68
CA ASP A 162 -6.05 -6.64 -18.01
C ASP A 162 -5.72 -5.18 -18.38
N ALA A 163 -5.75 -4.27 -17.41
CA ALA A 163 -5.37 -2.87 -17.59
C ALA A 163 -3.84 -2.62 -17.56
N GLY A 164 -3.01 -3.65 -17.35
CA GLY A 164 -1.57 -3.51 -17.15
C GLY A 164 -1.19 -2.69 -15.91
N MET A 165 -2.09 -2.55 -14.95
CA MET A 165 -1.93 -1.71 -13.76
C MET A 165 -1.56 -2.53 -12.53
N ASP A 166 -0.39 -2.26 -11.96
CA ASP A 166 -0.02 -2.83 -10.66
C ASP A 166 -0.85 -2.20 -9.50
N TRP A 167 -1.03 -2.92 -8.38
CA TRP A 167 -1.81 -2.49 -7.20
C TRP A 167 -1.38 -1.14 -6.60
N ARG A 168 -0.13 -0.74 -6.86
CA ARG A 168 0.41 0.60 -6.53
C ARG A 168 -0.28 1.76 -7.27
N HIS A 169 -0.99 1.50 -8.37
CA HIS A 169 -1.84 2.47 -9.06
C HIS A 169 -3.23 2.54 -8.41
N LEU A 170 -3.82 1.37 -8.14
CA LEU A 170 -5.08 1.26 -7.40
C LEU A 170 -5.01 1.97 -6.04
N ASN A 171 -3.96 1.74 -5.24
CA ASN A 171 -3.84 2.36 -3.92
C ASN A 171 -3.65 3.90 -3.97
N LYS A 172 -3.21 4.47 -5.09
CA LYS A 172 -3.24 5.93 -5.29
C LYS A 172 -4.67 6.42 -5.52
N LEU A 173 -5.45 5.72 -6.34
CA LEU A 173 -6.85 6.03 -6.61
C LEU A 173 -7.71 5.87 -5.35
N LEU A 174 -7.58 4.74 -4.63
CA LEU A 174 -8.29 4.48 -3.37
C LEU A 174 -7.97 5.55 -2.31
N GLY A 175 -6.70 5.99 -2.22
CA GLY A 175 -6.30 7.08 -1.32
C GLY A 175 -6.93 8.43 -1.66
N VAL A 176 -7.23 8.71 -2.94
CA VAL A 176 -7.99 9.91 -3.37
C VAL A 176 -9.50 9.75 -3.11
N LEU A 177 -10.00 8.51 -3.09
CA LEU A 177 -11.41 8.20 -2.83
C LEU A 177 -11.76 8.03 -1.34
N ASP A 178 -10.79 8.14 -0.43
CA ASP A 178 -10.91 7.83 1.00
C ASP A 178 -11.38 6.38 1.25
N MET A 179 -10.77 5.44 0.54
CA MET A 179 -11.02 4.00 0.63
C MET A 179 -9.81 3.25 1.23
N PRO A 180 -10.03 2.09 1.89
CA PRO A 180 -8.94 1.26 2.41
C PRO A 180 -7.97 0.82 1.30
N PRO A 181 -6.65 0.71 1.57
CA PRO A 181 -5.70 0.20 0.59
C PRO A 181 -5.89 -1.29 0.33
N PHE A 182 -5.81 -1.69 -0.94
CA PHE A 182 -5.77 -3.08 -1.35
C PHE A 182 -4.35 -3.67 -1.13
N ASN A 183 -4.27 -4.88 -0.59
CA ASN A 183 -3.01 -5.57 -0.30
C ASN A 183 -2.93 -6.88 -1.09
N ASN A 184 -1.80 -7.10 -1.78
CA ASN A 184 -1.58 -8.25 -2.67
C ASN A 184 -1.47 -9.63 -1.95
N HIS A 185 -1.64 -9.67 -0.63
CA HIS A 185 -1.70 -10.91 0.17
C HIS A 185 -3.15 -11.39 0.39
N LEU A 186 -4.12 -10.79 -0.29
CA LEU A 186 -5.56 -11.07 -0.18
C LEU A 186 -6.13 -11.63 -1.50
N LEU A 187 -5.25 -12.32 -2.23
CA LEU A 187 -5.45 -13.17 -3.40
C LEU A 187 -4.91 -14.58 -3.07
#